data_AF-A0A0F6YK35-F1
#
_entry.id   AF-A0A0F6YK35-F1
#
_cell.length_a   1.000
_cell.length_b   1.000
_cell.length_c   1.000
_cell.angle_alpha   90.00
_cell.angle_beta   90.00
_cell.angle_gamma   90.00
#
_symmetry.space_group_name_H-M   'P 1'
#
loop_
_entity.id
_entity.type
_entity.pdbx_description
1 polymer ?
#
loop_
_entity_poly.entity_id
_entity_poly.type
_entity_poly.pdbx_seq_one_letter_code
_entity_poly.pdbx_strand_id
1 'polypeptide(L)' 'MGRTLRDGSGALLVGVAMAALFFGVVQLRAHDYVAAVLLVIVALSVLRAGVELLRPTLGE' A
#
# COMPACT_ATOMS: atom_id res chain seq x y z
N MET A 1 13.21 -8.87 18.02
CA MET A 1 11.75 -8.68 17.85
C MET A 1 11.39 -7.53 16.89
N GLY A 2 12.05 -6.37 16.97
CA GLY A 2 11.65 -5.18 16.19
C GLY A 2 11.77 -5.31 14.66
N ARG A 3 12.81 -5.96 14.13
CA ARG A 3 13.04 -6.08 12.68
C ARG A 3 11.98 -6.98 12.01
N THR A 4 11.71 -8.15 12.57
CA THR A 4 10.69 -9.08 12.04
C THR A 4 9.29 -8.48 12.03
N LEU A 5 8.94 -7.72 13.07
CA LEU A 5 7.65 -6.99 13.12
C LEU A 5 7.59 -5.89 12.08
N ARG A 6 8.69 -5.14 11.88
CA ARG A 6 8.78 -4.08 10.86
C ARG A 6 8.64 -4.66 9.46
N ASP A 7 9.37 -5.71 9.14
CA ASP A 7 9.34 -6.37 7.83
C ASP A 7 7.97 -6.98 7.56
N GLY A 8 7.38 -7.66 8.55
CA GLY A 8 6.03 -8.21 8.46
C GLY A 8 4.97 -7.12 8.25
N SER A 9 5.06 -6.01 8.97
CA SER A 9 4.15 -4.87 8.82
C SER A 9 4.26 -4.23 7.44
N GLY A 10 5.48 -4.06 6.94
CA GLY A 10 5.73 -3.51 5.62
C GLY A 10 5.17 -4.41 4.51
N ALA A 11 5.40 -5.72 4.59
CA ALA A 11 4.86 -6.68 3.63
C ALA A 11 3.31 -6.70 3.64
N LEU A 12 2.70 -6.65 4.83
CA LEU A 12 1.25 -6.55 4.99
C LEU A 12 0.69 -5.26 4.37
N LEU A 13 1.31 -4.12 4.64
CA LEU A 13 0.91 -2.83 4.08
C LEU A 13 0.96 -2.83 2.55
N VAL A 14 2.03 -3.36 1.97
CA VAL A 14 2.17 -3.49 0.51
C VAL A 14 1.07 -4.39 -0.05
N GLY A 15 0.85 -5.56 0.55
CA GLY A 15 -0.18 -6.50 0.10
C GLY A 15 -1.59 -5.92 0.14
N VAL A 16 -1.94 -5.27 1.25
CA VAL A 16 -3.26 -4.63 1.42
C VAL A 16 -3.44 -3.46 0.46
N ALA A 17 -2.42 -2.63 0.27
CA ALA A 17 -2.48 -1.52 -0.67
C ALA A 17 -2.74 -2.00 -2.10
N MET A 18 -2.04 -3.06 -2.54
CA MET A 18 -2.22 -3.67 -3.85
C MET A 18 -3.61 -4.28 -4.01
N ALA A 19 -4.09 -5.02 -3.01
CA ALA A 19 -5.42 -5.62 -3.03
C ALA A 19 -6.54 -4.57 -3.09
N ALA A 20 -6.43 -3.51 -2.28
CA ALA A 20 -7.39 -2.40 -2.27
C ALA A 20 -7.41 -1.65 -3.61
N LEU A 21 -6.24 -1.38 -4.20
CA LEU A 21 -6.11 -0.79 -5.53
C LEU A 21 -6.82 -1.63 -6.59
N PHE A 22 -6.49 -2.92 -6.65
CA PHE A 22 -7.03 -3.81 -7.66
C PHE A 22 -8.55 -3.93 -7.55
N PHE A 23 -9.04 -4.32 -6.37
CA PHE A 23 -10.47 -4.55 -6.15
C PHE A 23 -11.29 -3.27 -6.25
N GLY A 24 -10.81 -2.19 -5.63
CA GLY A 24 -11.51 -0.93 -5.63
C GLY A 24 -11.55 -0.26 -7.00
N VAL A 25 -10.46 -0.28 -7.78
CA VAL A 25 -10.50 0.24 -9.17
C VAL A 25 -11.45 -0.56 -10.05
N VAL A 26 -11.46 -1.90 -9.95
CA VAL A 26 -12.37 -2.74 -10.72
C VAL A 26 -13.84 -2.39 -10.43
N GLN A 27 -14.18 -2.14 -9.16
CA GLN A 27 -15.54 -1.75 -8.78
C GLN A 27 -15.87 -0.29 -9.13
N LEU A 28 -14.98 0.64 -8.82
CA LEU A 28 -15.25 2.08 -8.91
C LEU A 28 -15.19 2.60 -10.34
N ARG A 29 -14.34 2.05 -11.21
CA ARG A 29 -14.17 2.57 -12.59
C ARG A 29 -15.46 2.57 -13.41
N ALA A 30 -16.44 1.72 -13.07
CA ALA A 30 -17.70 1.63 -13.78
C ALA A 30 -18.76 2.63 -13.27
N HIS A 31 -18.55 3.22 -12.10
CA HIS A 31 -19.58 3.99 -11.38
C HIS A 31 -19.11 5.38 -10.95
N ASP A 32 -17.87 5.51 -10.44
CA ASP A 32 -17.32 6.75 -9.91
C ASP A 32 -15.81 6.84 -10.14
N TYR A 33 -15.44 7.65 -11.13
CA TYR A 33 -14.03 7.90 -11.47
C TYR A 33 -13.32 8.77 -10.43
N VAL A 34 -14.02 9.66 -9.73
CA VAL A 34 -13.40 10.54 -8.72
C VAL A 34 -12.98 9.70 -7.52
N ALA A 35 -13.86 8.83 -7.04
CA ALA A 35 -13.55 7.89 -5.97
C ALA A 35 -12.44 6.90 -6.39
N ALA A 36 -12.42 6.44 -7.64
CA ALA A 36 -11.32 5.61 -8.15
C ALA A 36 -9.97 6.35 -8.11
N VAL A 37 -9.93 7.62 -8.51
CA VAL A 37 -8.71 8.44 -8.46
C VAL A 37 -8.25 8.67 -7.01
N LEU A 38 -9.17 9.00 -6.11
CA LEU A 38 -8.85 9.18 -4.68
C LEU A 38 -8.29 7.88 -4.07
N LEU A 39 -8.88 6.74 -4.42
CA LEU A 39 -8.38 5.43 -3.99
C LEU A 39 -6.95 5.18 -4.49
N VAL A 40 -6.65 5.49 -5.75
CA VAL A 40 -5.29 5.35 -6.30
C VAL A 40 -4.29 6.18 -5.49
N ILE A 41 -4.62 7.44 -5.18
CA ILE A 41 -3.75 8.33 -4.39
C ILE A 41 -3.48 7.75 -2.99
N VAL A 42 -4.55 7.30 -2.31
CA VAL A 42 -4.44 6.70 -0.97
C VAL A 42 -3.59 5.44 -1.01
N ALA A 43 -3.86 4.54 -1.94
CA ALA A 43 -3.16 3.28 -2.04
C ALA A 43 -1.68 3.44 -2.41
N LEU A 44 -1.32 4.40 -3.27
CA LEU A 44 0.08 4.75 -3.54
C LEU A 44 0.78 5.28 -2.29
N SER A 45 0.10 6.08 -1.47
CA SER A 45 0.64 6.59 -0.21
C SER A 45 0.90 5.47 0.79
N VAL A 46 -0.02 4.51 0.90
CA VAL A 46 0.13 3.31 1.74
C VAL A 46 1.24 2.40 1.22
N LEU A 47 1.33 2.21 -0.10
CA LEU A 47 2.39 1.43 -0.74
C LEU A 47 3.77 2.03 -0.44
N ARG A 48 3.91 3.35 -0.55
CA ARG A 48 5.14 4.06 -0.19
C ARG A 48 5.53 3.79 1.27
N ALA A 49 4.58 3.91 2.20
CA ALA A 49 4.84 3.65 3.61
C ALA A 49 5.29 2.19 3.86
N GLY A 50 4.62 1.22 3.22
CA GLY A 50 5.01 -0.19 3.28
C GLY A 50 6.41 -0.45 2.74
N VAL A 51 6.77 0.16 1.60
CA VAL A 51 8.10 0.05 1.01
C VAL A 51 9.17 0.73 1.87
N GLU A 52 8.88 1.88 2.48
CA GLU A 52 9.81 2.55 3.42
C GLU A 52 10.08 1.70 4.67
N LEU A 53 9.09 0.95 5.15
CA LEU A 53 9.28 0.00 6.24
C LEU A 53 10.20 -1.16 5.81
N LEU A 54 10.05 -1.65 4.59
CA LEU A 54 10.87 -2.74 4.01
C LEU A 54 12.26 -2.28 3.56
N ARG A 55 12.48 -0.97 3.40
CA ARG A 55 13.75 -0.44 2.91
C ARG A 55 14.84 -0.73 3.93
N PRO A 56 15.95 -1.40 3.53
CA PRO A 56 17.08 -1.62 4.41
C PRO A 56 17.68 -0.28 4.83
N THR A 57 17.86 -0.09 6.13
CA THR A 57 18.59 1.05 6.70
C THR A 57 20.07 0.87 6.34
N LEU A 58 20.57 1.63 5.37
CA LEU A 58 22.00 1.76 5.11
C LEU A 58 22.63 2.46 6.32
N GLY A 59 23.15 1.71 7.29
CA GLY A 59 23.79 2.28 8.49
C GLY A 59 23.78 1.41 9.74
N GLU A 60 23.61 0.08 9.63
CA GLU A 60 23.89 -0.89 10.71
C GLU A 60 24.99 -1.85 10.26
#